data_AF-A0A1X2GC44-F1
#
_entry.id   AF-A0A1X2GC44-F1
#
_cell.length_a   1.000
_cell.length_b   1.000
_cell.length_c   1.000
_cell.angle_alpha   90.00
_cell.angle_beta   90.00
_cell.angle_gamma   90.00
#
_symmetry.space_group_name_H-M   'P 1'
#
loop_
_entity.id
_entity.type
_entity.pdbx_description
1 polymer ?
#
loop_
_entity_poly.entity_id
_entity_poly.type
_entity_poly.pdbx_seq_one_letter_code
_entity_poly.pdbx_strand_id
1 'polypeptide(L)'
;MYLALLGINGRFYAKVAEKSYQVQSKNQQAGAAVAQTLAQTIYMTIFYISCGGFAAVLRSLPTFGTILALLMNCFIFSYYCFEFRWVFMQWTLEQRLAYVEQHWAFFLGFGLPGTVATFFLSTLRSGAMFALLYPGYIVMAFMATPSASSSGTPGSSTVSSGSDIMLPNRVPVFAGVRQMCKVVIALVKKVGGVRVESIMADKKQDIKKNDKEE
;
A
#
# COMPACT_ATOMS: atom_id res chain seq x y z
N MET A 1 58.66 11.95 -20.99
CA MET A 1 58.35 10.59 -20.47
C MET A 1 57.11 10.56 -19.56
N TYR A 2 56.98 11.46 -18.58
CA TYR A 2 55.80 11.54 -17.68
C TYR A 2 54.44 11.76 -18.37
N LEU A 3 54.36 12.62 -19.39
CA LEU A 3 53.10 12.89 -20.12
C LEU A 3 52.60 11.67 -20.91
N ALA A 4 53.53 10.85 -21.44
CA ALA A 4 53.18 9.62 -22.14
C ALA A 4 52.64 8.55 -21.18
N LEU A 5 53.25 8.42 -20.00
CA LEU A 5 52.77 7.55 -18.91
C LEU A 5 51.38 8.00 -18.40
N LEU A 6 51.17 9.31 -18.24
CA LEU A 6 49.87 9.86 -17.82
C LEU A 6 48.76 9.53 -18.82
N GLY A 7 49.03 9.68 -20.13
CA GLY A 7 48.05 9.38 -21.18
C GLY A 7 47.73 7.89 -21.29
N ILE A 8 48.73 7.02 -21.20
CA ILE A 8 48.55 5.57 -21.28
C ILE A 8 47.84 5.04 -20.03
N ASN A 9 48.25 5.47 -18.83
CA ASN A 9 47.62 5.07 -17.58
C ASN A 9 46.19 5.60 -17.48
N GLY A 10 45.95 6.85 -17.90
CA GLY A 10 44.62 7.45 -17.91
C GLY A 10 43.60 6.66 -18.72
N ARG A 11 43.98 6.12 -19.88
CA ARG A 11 43.07 5.29 -20.70
C ARG A 11 42.77 3.93 -20.09
N PHE A 12 43.72 3.34 -19.38
CA PHE A 12 43.51 2.07 -18.68
C PHE A 12 42.58 2.26 -17.48
N TYR A 13 42.83 3.29 -16.66
CA TYR A 13 41.99 3.61 -15.51
C TYR A 13 40.59 4.04 -15.92
N ALA A 14 40.43 4.76 -17.04
CA ALA A 14 39.11 5.12 -17.56
C ALA A 14 38.26 3.89 -17.89
N LYS A 15 38.84 2.86 -18.53
CA LYS A 15 38.11 1.61 -18.82
C LYS A 15 37.78 0.80 -17.57
N VAL A 16 38.66 0.80 -16.57
CA VAL A 16 38.41 0.15 -15.27
C VAL A 16 37.29 0.87 -14.52
N ALA A 17 37.31 2.21 -14.50
CA ALA A 17 36.28 3.03 -13.88
C ALA A 17 34.92 2.87 -14.57
N GLU A 18 34.89 2.77 -15.90
CA GLU A 18 33.65 2.56 -16.64
C GLU A 18 33.03 1.18 -16.35
N LYS A 19 33.87 0.13 -16.30
CA LYS A 19 33.44 -1.23 -15.94
C LYS A 19 32.97 -1.33 -14.50
N SER A 20 33.65 -0.69 -13.55
CA SER A 20 33.25 -0.68 -12.14
C SER A 20 31.96 0.11 -11.94
N TYR A 21 31.79 1.24 -12.64
CA TYR A 21 30.56 2.02 -12.61
C TYR A 21 29.37 1.24 -13.18
N GLN A 22 29.53 0.49 -14.26
CA GLN A 22 28.45 -0.33 -14.83
C GLN A 22 28.05 -1.52 -13.93
N VAL A 23 29.01 -2.11 -13.20
CA VAL A 23 28.72 -3.16 -12.20
C VAL A 23 28.02 -2.55 -10.98
N GLN A 24 28.45 -1.36 -10.56
CA GLN A 24 27.83 -0.64 -9.45
C GLN A 24 26.43 -0.13 -9.82
N SER A 25 26.20 0.38 -11.03
CA SER A 25 24.89 0.87 -11.48
C SER A 25 23.87 -0.26 -11.59
N LYS A 26 24.27 -1.44 -12.11
CA LYS A 26 23.42 -2.64 -12.11
C LYS A 26 23.07 -3.10 -10.70
N ASN A 27 24.04 -3.11 -9.77
CA ASN A 27 23.79 -3.43 -8.36
C ASN A 27 22.95 -2.35 -7.65
N GLN A 28 23.12 -1.08 -8.00
CA GLN A 28 22.34 0.04 -7.47
C GLN A 28 20.88 -0.03 -7.96
N GLN A 29 20.64 -0.37 -9.22
CA GLN A 29 19.29 -0.54 -9.78
C GLN A 29 18.60 -1.79 -9.24
N ALA A 30 19.32 -2.91 -9.07
CA ALA A 30 18.79 -4.08 -8.39
C ALA A 30 18.46 -3.79 -6.91
N GLY A 31 19.35 -3.11 -6.19
CA GLY A 31 19.14 -2.70 -4.81
C GLY A 31 18.00 -1.68 -4.65
N ALA A 32 17.89 -0.72 -5.57
CA ALA A 32 16.80 0.25 -5.59
C ALA A 32 15.46 -0.43 -5.90
N ALA A 33 15.39 -1.34 -6.87
CA ALA A 33 14.18 -2.08 -7.18
C ALA A 33 13.70 -2.95 -6.00
N VAL A 34 14.64 -3.63 -5.32
CA VAL A 34 14.35 -4.40 -4.10
C VAL A 34 13.88 -3.48 -2.97
N ALA A 35 14.54 -2.34 -2.76
CA ALA A 35 14.15 -1.37 -1.75
C ALA A 35 12.75 -0.77 -2.01
N GLN A 36 12.42 -0.46 -3.26
CA GLN A 36 11.10 0.04 -3.65
C GLN A 36 10.01 -1.02 -3.43
N THR A 37 10.28 -2.28 -3.81
CA THR A 37 9.36 -3.40 -3.58
C THR A 37 9.13 -3.64 -2.08
N LEU A 38 10.20 -3.58 -1.28
CA LEU A 38 10.12 -3.74 0.17
C LEU A 38 9.35 -2.58 0.81
N ALA A 39 9.66 -1.34 0.42
CA ALA A 39 8.95 -0.16 0.91
C ALA A 39 7.45 -0.26 0.63
N GLN A 40 7.08 -0.59 -0.61
CA GLN A 40 5.67 -0.78 -1.00
C GLN A 40 4.99 -1.87 -0.17
N THR A 41 5.67 -3.01 0.06
CA THR A 41 5.14 -4.11 0.88
C THR A 41 4.91 -3.66 2.33
N ILE A 42 5.84 -2.90 2.91
CA ILE A 42 5.71 -2.34 4.26
C ILE A 42 4.52 -1.38 4.33
N TYR A 43 4.37 -0.49 3.34
CA TYR A 43 3.24 0.45 3.30
C TYR A 43 1.89 -0.28 3.20
N MET A 44 1.78 -1.33 2.38
CA MET A 44 0.56 -2.14 2.30
C MET A 44 0.26 -2.86 3.62
N THR A 45 1.29 -3.44 4.25
CA THR A 45 1.14 -4.13 5.53
C THR A 45 0.63 -3.17 6.61
N ILE A 46 1.22 -1.97 6.72
CA ILE A 46 0.77 -0.93 7.65
C ILE A 46 -0.67 -0.50 7.34
N PHE A 47 -1.01 -0.37 6.05
CA PHE A 47 -2.36 -0.02 5.62
C PHE A 47 -3.39 -1.06 6.06
N TYR A 48 -3.14 -2.35 5.82
CA TYR A 48 -4.06 -3.43 6.23
C TYR A 48 -4.23 -3.52 7.76
N ILE A 49 -3.13 -3.39 8.51
CA ILE A 49 -3.19 -3.36 9.99
C ILE A 49 -4.03 -2.17 10.45
N SER A 50 -3.81 -0.98 9.88
CA SER A 50 -4.57 0.22 10.22
C SER A 50 -6.04 0.07 9.86
N CYS A 51 -6.35 -0.61 8.75
CA CYS A 51 -7.72 -0.86 8.32
C CYS A 51 -8.45 -1.85 9.25
N GLY A 52 -7.77 -2.92 9.67
CA GLY A 52 -8.28 -3.86 10.68
C GLY A 52 -8.52 -3.19 12.04
N GLY A 53 -7.58 -2.35 12.48
CA GLY A 53 -7.73 -1.55 13.70
C GLY A 53 -8.92 -0.58 13.62
N PHE A 54 -9.07 0.11 12.49
CA PHE A 54 -10.21 1.01 12.26
C PHE A 54 -11.55 0.25 12.24
N ALA A 55 -11.61 -0.91 11.58
CA ALA A 55 -12.81 -1.75 11.57
C ALA A 55 -13.19 -2.24 12.98
N ALA A 56 -12.21 -2.56 13.83
CA ALA A 56 -12.45 -2.93 15.22
C ALA A 56 -13.02 -1.76 16.05
N VAL A 57 -12.46 -0.56 15.90
CA VAL A 57 -12.97 0.66 16.55
C VAL A 57 -14.40 0.98 16.11
N LEU A 58 -14.68 0.85 14.80
CA LEU A 58 -16.02 1.04 14.26
C LEU A 58 -17.01 0.06 14.89
N ARG A 59 -16.62 -1.22 15.06
CA ARG A 59 -17.48 -2.24 15.68
C ARG A 59 -17.81 -1.92 17.15
N SER A 60 -16.98 -1.17 17.85
CA SER A 60 -17.25 -0.72 19.23
C SER A 60 -18.33 0.35 19.33
N LEU A 61 -18.80 0.95 18.22
CA LEU A 61 -19.87 1.95 18.22
C LEU A 61 -21.26 1.26 18.32
N PRO A 62 -22.10 1.63 19.30
CA PRO A 62 -23.30 0.85 19.66
C PRO A 62 -24.48 0.92 18.67
N THR A 63 -24.55 1.92 17.79
CA THR A 63 -25.72 2.13 16.91
C THR A 63 -25.47 1.84 15.43
N PHE A 64 -24.40 2.39 14.85
CA PHE A 64 -24.05 2.18 13.42
C PHE A 64 -22.74 1.41 13.21
N GLY A 65 -22.11 0.97 14.30
CA GLY A 65 -20.77 0.40 14.28
C GLY A 65 -20.65 -0.89 13.48
N THR A 66 -21.62 -1.79 13.61
CA THR A 66 -21.61 -3.08 12.90
C THR A 66 -21.78 -2.89 11.39
N ILE A 67 -22.68 -2.00 10.96
CA ILE A 67 -22.91 -1.70 9.54
C ILE A 67 -21.65 -1.04 8.96
N LEU A 68 -21.08 -0.06 9.67
CA LEU A 68 -19.89 0.65 9.20
C LEU A 68 -18.66 -0.26 9.15
N ALA A 69 -18.51 -1.20 10.10
CA ALA A 69 -17.49 -2.24 10.08
C ALA A 69 -17.69 -3.23 8.93
N LEU A 70 -18.93 -3.59 8.60
CA LEU A 70 -19.25 -4.43 7.44
C LEU A 70 -18.84 -3.70 6.14
N LEU A 71 -19.24 -2.44 5.97
CA LEU A 71 -18.88 -1.63 4.81
C LEU A 71 -17.36 -1.52 4.65
N MET A 72 -16.62 -1.26 5.74
CA MET A 72 -15.16 -1.22 5.69
C MET A 72 -14.55 -2.57 5.30
N ASN A 73 -15.06 -3.68 5.84
CA ASN A 73 -14.60 -5.01 5.44
C ASN A 73 -14.89 -5.31 3.96
N CYS A 74 -16.00 -4.83 3.40
CA CYS A 74 -16.26 -4.93 1.96
C CYS A 74 -15.18 -4.22 1.13
N PHE A 75 -14.79 -3.00 1.53
CA PHE A 75 -13.71 -2.28 0.86
C PHE A 75 -12.37 -2.99 0.98
N ILE A 76 -12.03 -3.54 2.16
CA ILE A 76 -10.78 -4.30 2.38
C ILE A 76 -10.76 -5.55 1.50
N PHE A 77 -11.85 -6.31 1.49
CA PHE A 77 -11.96 -7.55 0.72
C PHE A 77 -11.78 -7.28 -0.77
N SER A 78 -12.49 -6.29 -1.30
CA SER A 78 -12.33 -5.88 -2.70
C SER A 78 -10.92 -5.39 -3.01
N TYR A 79 -10.35 -4.53 -2.15
CA TYR A 79 -8.98 -4.04 -2.34
C TYR A 79 -7.98 -5.20 -2.40
N TYR A 80 -8.14 -6.19 -1.54
CA TYR A 80 -7.27 -7.37 -1.48
C TYR A 80 -7.33 -8.20 -2.79
N CYS A 81 -8.51 -8.38 -3.37
CA CYS A 81 -8.66 -9.09 -4.65
C CYS A 81 -8.05 -8.32 -5.84
N PHE A 82 -8.19 -6.99 -5.86
CA PHE A 82 -7.64 -6.14 -6.93
C PHE A 82 -6.16 -5.80 -6.74
N GLU A 83 -5.60 -6.01 -5.56
CA GLU A 83 -4.19 -5.72 -5.26
C GLU A 83 -3.27 -6.41 -6.27
N PHE A 84 -3.49 -7.70 -6.55
CA PHE A 84 -2.66 -8.44 -7.49
C PHE A 84 -2.65 -7.78 -8.87
N ARG A 85 -3.83 -7.42 -9.40
CA ARG A 85 -3.95 -6.74 -10.69
C ARG A 85 -3.15 -5.44 -10.71
N TRP A 86 -3.25 -4.63 -9.66
CA TRP A 86 -2.53 -3.34 -9.57
C TRP A 86 -1.02 -3.50 -9.34
N VAL A 87 -0.60 -4.59 -8.68
CA VAL A 87 0.82 -4.96 -8.58
C VAL A 87 1.37 -5.31 -9.96
N PHE A 88 0.65 -6.08 -10.78
CA PHE A 88 1.05 -6.33 -12.18
C PHE A 88 1.12 -5.05 -13.01
N MET A 89 0.21 -4.09 -12.79
CA MET A 89 0.25 -2.79 -13.45
C MET A 89 1.25 -1.78 -12.85
N GLN A 90 2.01 -2.17 -11.82
CA GLN A 90 2.99 -1.32 -11.14
C GLN A 90 2.40 -0.01 -10.57
N TRP A 91 1.13 -0.03 -10.15
CA TRP A 91 0.49 1.16 -9.58
C TRP A 91 1.03 1.46 -8.18
N THR A 92 1.23 2.74 -7.86
CA THR A 92 1.60 3.17 -6.51
C THR A 92 0.43 3.03 -5.53
N LEU A 93 0.70 2.98 -4.23
CA LEU A 93 -0.35 2.89 -3.20
C LEU A 93 -1.37 4.04 -3.32
N GLU A 94 -0.88 5.26 -3.57
CA GLU A 94 -1.73 6.45 -3.71
C GLU A 94 -2.65 6.34 -4.93
N GLN A 95 -2.15 5.83 -6.06
CA GLN A 95 -2.96 5.61 -7.26
C GLN A 95 -4.06 4.57 -7.01
N ARG A 96 -3.75 3.49 -6.30
CA ARG A 96 -4.73 2.45 -5.94
C ARG A 96 -5.83 3.00 -5.04
N LEU A 97 -5.47 3.72 -3.97
CA LEU A 97 -6.43 4.35 -3.08
C LEU A 97 -7.32 5.36 -3.82
N ALA A 98 -6.69 6.21 -4.62
CA ALA A 98 -7.42 7.18 -5.43
C ALA A 98 -8.38 6.49 -6.39
N TYR A 99 -8.01 5.35 -7.00
CA TYR A 99 -8.87 4.59 -7.90
C TYR A 99 -10.11 4.00 -7.19
N VAL A 100 -9.93 3.47 -5.98
CA VAL A 100 -11.03 2.94 -5.17
C VAL A 100 -11.96 4.06 -4.69
N GLU A 101 -11.43 5.23 -4.34
CA GLU A 101 -12.24 6.39 -3.91
C GLU A 101 -13.15 6.94 -5.03
N GLN A 102 -12.76 6.81 -6.32
CA GLN A 102 -13.61 7.24 -7.47
C GLN A 102 -14.66 6.20 -7.84
N HIS A 103 -14.35 4.91 -7.69
CA HIS A 103 -15.27 3.81 -8.04
C HIS A 103 -15.81 3.12 -6.79
N TRP A 104 -16.03 3.89 -5.72
CA TRP A 104 -16.31 3.37 -4.38
C TRP A 104 -17.55 2.47 -4.35
N ALA A 105 -18.60 2.80 -5.12
CA ALA A 105 -19.83 2.03 -5.17
C ALA A 105 -19.62 0.64 -5.81
N PHE A 106 -18.80 0.57 -6.87
CA PHE A 106 -18.43 -0.69 -7.50
C PHE A 106 -17.64 -1.58 -6.53
N PHE A 107 -16.62 -1.02 -5.87
CA PHE A 107 -15.81 -1.79 -4.92
C PHE A 107 -16.61 -2.24 -3.71
N LEU A 108 -17.55 -1.43 -3.24
CA LEU A 108 -18.46 -1.82 -2.18
C LEU A 108 -19.33 -3.01 -2.60
N GLY A 109 -19.96 -2.93 -3.78
CA GLY A 109 -20.82 -3.99 -4.31
C GLY A 109 -20.06 -5.28 -4.62
N PHE A 110 -18.85 -5.19 -5.17
CA PHE A 110 -18.00 -6.34 -5.46
C PHE A 110 -17.64 -7.13 -4.19
N GLY A 111 -17.31 -6.43 -3.11
CA GLY A 111 -16.86 -7.06 -1.87
C GLY A 111 -17.98 -7.51 -0.94
N LEU A 112 -19.21 -7.03 -1.16
CA LEU A 112 -20.34 -7.28 -0.27
C LEU A 112 -20.70 -8.76 -0.16
N PRO A 113 -20.87 -9.53 -1.26
CA PRO A 113 -21.26 -10.94 -1.15
C PRO A 113 -20.20 -11.77 -0.41
N GLY A 114 -18.91 -11.56 -0.71
CA GLY A 114 -17.80 -12.26 -0.04
C GLY A 114 -17.66 -11.88 1.44
N THR A 115 -17.88 -10.60 1.76
CA THR A 115 -17.81 -10.12 3.15
C THR A 115 -18.99 -10.63 3.96
N VAL A 116 -20.22 -10.58 3.43
CA VAL A 116 -21.40 -11.14 4.11
C VAL A 116 -21.24 -12.64 4.35
N ALA A 117 -20.69 -13.39 3.40
CA ALA A 117 -20.43 -14.82 3.54
C ALA A 117 -19.40 -15.16 4.63
N THR A 118 -18.52 -14.22 4.99
CA THR A 118 -17.43 -14.45 5.96
C THR A 118 -17.66 -13.77 7.31
N PHE A 119 -18.40 -12.66 7.35
CA PHE A 119 -18.54 -11.78 8.53
C PHE A 119 -19.35 -12.39 9.68
N PHE A 120 -20.29 -13.30 9.38
CA PHE A 120 -21.11 -13.98 10.39
C PHE A 120 -20.50 -15.30 10.89
N LEU A 121 -19.37 -15.72 10.33
CA LEU A 121 -18.71 -16.98 10.65
C LEU A 121 -17.66 -16.79 11.75
N SER A 122 -17.33 -17.87 12.47
CA SER A 122 -16.18 -17.87 13.37
C SER A 122 -14.87 -17.71 12.59
N THR A 123 -13.83 -17.14 13.20
CA THR A 123 -12.54 -16.82 12.54
C THR A 123 -11.94 -17.98 11.75
N LEU A 124 -12.07 -19.21 12.27
CA LEU A 124 -11.57 -20.40 11.59
C LEU A 124 -12.38 -20.70 10.31
N ARG A 125 -13.71 -20.62 10.41
CA ARG A 125 -14.61 -20.92 9.30
C ARG A 125 -14.63 -19.81 8.26
N SER A 126 -14.54 -18.55 8.70
CA SER A 126 -14.39 -17.40 7.81
C SER A 126 -13.08 -17.46 7.04
N GLY A 127 -11.98 -17.89 7.67
CA GLY A 127 -10.69 -18.14 7.00
C GLY A 127 -10.78 -19.23 5.93
N ALA A 128 -11.48 -20.33 6.22
CA ALA A 128 -11.69 -21.40 5.24
C ALA A 128 -12.57 -20.95 4.05
N MET A 129 -13.68 -20.24 4.31
CA MET A 129 -14.52 -19.67 3.25
C MET A 129 -13.75 -18.64 2.42
N PHE A 130 -12.96 -17.80 3.08
CA PHE A 130 -12.10 -16.83 2.41
C PHE A 130 -11.13 -17.54 1.44
N ALA A 131 -10.42 -18.57 1.89
CA ALA A 131 -9.47 -19.32 1.05
C ALA A 131 -10.13 -19.95 -0.20
N LEU A 132 -11.38 -20.41 -0.09
CA LEU A 132 -12.13 -20.98 -1.21
C LEU A 132 -12.64 -19.92 -2.19
N LEU A 133 -13.17 -18.80 -1.68
CA LEU A 133 -13.72 -17.73 -2.51
C LEU A 133 -12.61 -16.94 -3.21
N TYR A 134 -11.48 -16.76 -2.53
CA TYR A 134 -10.39 -15.89 -2.94
C TYR A 134 -9.92 -16.08 -4.40
N PRO A 135 -9.57 -17.29 -4.88
CA PRO A 135 -9.11 -17.47 -6.26
C PRO A 135 -10.16 -17.03 -7.30
N GLY A 136 -11.44 -17.32 -7.07
CA GLY A 136 -12.52 -16.90 -7.97
C GLY A 136 -12.66 -15.37 -8.00
N TYR A 137 -12.58 -14.73 -6.84
CA TYR A 137 -12.64 -13.27 -6.75
C TYR A 137 -11.44 -12.58 -7.40
N ILE A 138 -10.23 -13.16 -7.35
CA ILE A 138 -9.08 -12.61 -8.10
C ILE A 138 -9.36 -12.65 -9.60
N VAL A 139 -9.83 -13.78 -10.14
CA VAL A 139 -10.14 -13.89 -11.58
C VAL A 139 -11.20 -12.85 -11.98
N MET A 140 -12.24 -12.69 -11.17
CA MET A 140 -13.26 -11.66 -11.39
C MET A 140 -12.66 -10.24 -11.33
N ALA A 141 -11.73 -9.96 -10.42
CA ALA A 141 -11.06 -8.67 -10.31
C ALA A 141 -10.18 -8.33 -11.52
N PHE A 142 -9.56 -9.34 -12.16
CA PHE A 142 -8.79 -9.17 -13.39
C PHE A 142 -9.68 -8.91 -14.61
N MET A 143 -10.84 -9.55 -14.68
CA MET A 143 -11.82 -9.37 -15.76
C MET A 143 -12.63 -8.08 -15.60
N ALA A 144 -12.85 -7.64 -14.36
CA ALA A 144 -13.64 -6.46 -14.06
C ALA A 144 -12.94 -5.18 -14.55
N THR A 145 -13.65 -4.39 -15.35
CA THR A 145 -13.23 -3.03 -15.69
C THR A 145 -14.26 -2.07 -15.09
N PRO A 146 -13.99 -1.51 -13.90
CA PRO A 146 -14.88 -0.52 -13.30
C PRO A 146 -15.04 0.64 -14.27
N SER A 147 -16.26 0.84 -14.77
CA SER A 147 -16.59 2.04 -15.53
C SER A 147 -16.79 3.18 -14.54
N ALA A 148 -16.10 4.29 -14.74
CA ALA A 148 -16.37 5.51 -13.99
C ALA A 148 -17.83 5.89 -14.22
N SER A 149 -18.55 6.29 -13.16
CA SER A 149 -19.87 6.90 -13.29
C SER A 149 -19.71 8.14 -14.17
N SER A 150 -20.02 8.01 -15.45
CA SER A 150 -19.91 9.09 -16.40
C SER A 150 -20.94 10.16 -16.02
N SER A 151 -20.44 11.32 -15.67
CA SER A 151 -21.25 12.53 -15.67
C SER A 151 -21.70 12.81 -17.11
N GLY A 152 -22.95 12.45 -17.41
CA GLY A 152 -23.79 13.01 -18.48
C GLY A 152 -23.20 13.07 -19.90
N THR A 153 -23.52 12.07 -20.72
CA THR A 153 -23.74 12.31 -22.16
C THR A 153 -25.23 12.11 -22.43
N PRO A 154 -26.00 13.15 -22.80
CA PRO A 154 -27.40 12.97 -23.17
C PRO A 154 -27.45 12.39 -24.59
N GLY A 155 -27.63 11.07 -24.68
CA GLY A 155 -27.88 10.44 -25.98
C GLY A 155 -27.44 9.00 -26.12
N SER A 156 -28.08 8.08 -25.39
CA SER A 156 -28.34 6.72 -25.89
C SER A 156 -29.23 5.99 -24.89
N SER A 157 -30.52 5.96 -25.20
CA SER A 157 -31.59 5.27 -24.51
C SER A 157 -31.39 3.75 -24.52
N THR A 158 -31.46 3.10 -23.35
CA THR A 158 -32.28 1.90 -23.13
C THR A 158 -32.44 1.57 -21.64
N VAL A 159 -33.71 1.52 -21.22
CA VAL A 159 -34.30 0.91 -20.01
C VAL A 159 -34.02 1.58 -18.66
N SER A 160 -34.97 2.45 -18.31
CA SER A 160 -35.28 2.97 -16.98
C SER A 160 -35.81 1.89 -16.02
N SER A 161 -35.20 1.78 -14.84
CA SER A 161 -35.91 1.60 -13.54
C SER A 161 -34.91 1.61 -12.39
N GLY A 162 -35.00 2.65 -11.56
CA GLY A 162 -34.29 2.73 -10.28
C GLY A 162 -33.54 4.05 -10.12
N SER A 163 -34.26 5.07 -9.66
CA SER A 163 -33.79 6.32 -9.03
C SER A 163 -32.39 6.82 -9.42
N ASP A 164 -32.32 7.99 -10.07
CA ASP A 164 -31.11 8.83 -10.14
C ASP A 164 -30.68 9.23 -8.71
N ILE A 165 -30.14 8.28 -7.96
CA ILE A 165 -29.39 8.54 -6.74
C ILE A 165 -28.11 9.19 -7.25
N MET A 166 -28.08 10.53 -7.22
CA MET A 166 -26.85 11.33 -7.38
C MET A 166 -25.88 10.95 -6.25
N LEU A 167 -25.19 9.83 -6.42
CA LEU A 167 -24.15 9.39 -5.53
C LEU A 167 -22.96 10.34 -5.68
N PRO A 168 -22.32 10.75 -4.57
CA PRO A 168 -21.13 11.59 -4.64
C PRO A 168 -20.07 10.95 -5.56
N ASN A 169 -19.56 11.74 -6.51
CA ASN A 169 -18.56 11.31 -7.49
C ASN A 169 -17.26 10.79 -6.84
N ARG A 170 -17.00 11.20 -5.58
CA ARG A 170 -15.94 10.63 -4.73
C ARG A 170 -16.39 10.61 -3.28
N VAL A 171 -16.20 9.49 -2.62
CA VAL A 171 -16.37 9.39 -1.17
C VAL A 171 -14.99 9.10 -0.56
N PRO A 172 -14.52 9.92 0.40
CA PRO A 172 -13.23 9.69 1.06
C PRO A 172 -13.37 8.58 2.11
N VAL A 173 -13.74 7.38 1.67
CA VAL A 173 -13.97 6.19 2.51
C VAL A 173 -12.73 5.88 3.36
N PHE A 174 -11.54 6.06 2.78
CA PHE A 174 -10.28 5.79 3.47
C PHE A 174 -9.74 6.97 4.26
N ALA A 175 -10.45 8.10 4.41
CA ALA A 175 -9.93 9.23 5.18
C ALA A 175 -9.63 8.86 6.64
N GLY A 176 -10.50 8.09 7.29
CA GLY A 176 -10.29 7.58 8.65
C GLY A 176 -9.09 6.62 8.73
N VAL A 177 -8.98 5.69 7.77
CA VAL A 177 -7.84 4.76 7.67
C VAL A 177 -6.52 5.50 7.41
N ARG A 178 -6.56 6.56 6.60
CA ARG A 178 -5.41 7.40 6.27
C ARG A 178 -4.94 8.21 7.48
N GLN A 179 -5.86 8.68 8.33
CA GLN A 179 -5.52 9.29 9.62
C GLN A 179 -4.84 8.27 10.55
N MET A 180 -5.35 7.05 10.66
CA MET A 180 -4.69 5.99 11.44
C MET A 180 -3.31 5.64 10.89
N CYS A 181 -3.15 5.49 9.57
CA CYS A 181 -1.85 5.22 8.96
C CYS A 181 -0.84 6.33 9.28
N LYS A 182 -1.25 7.61 9.24
CA LYS A 182 -0.39 8.74 9.61
C LYS A 182 0.02 8.68 11.09
N VAL A 183 -0.90 8.31 11.98
CA VAL A 183 -0.61 8.13 13.41
C VAL A 183 0.36 6.96 13.63
N VAL A 184 0.15 5.81 12.98
CA VAL A 184 1.08 4.66 13.06
C VAL A 184 2.45 5.04 12.53
N ILE A 185 2.55 5.71 11.38
CA ILE A 185 3.83 6.18 10.83
C ILE A 185 4.50 7.19 11.77
N ALA A 186 3.74 8.10 12.40
CA ALA A 186 4.26 9.03 13.39
C ALA A 186 4.76 8.31 14.65
N LEU A 187 4.06 7.29 15.11
CA LEU A 187 4.47 6.45 16.24
C LEU A 187 5.71 5.62 15.90
N VAL A 188 5.78 5.02 14.71
CA VAL A 188 6.98 4.30 14.22
C VAL A 188 8.16 5.26 14.10
N LYS A 189 7.95 6.49 13.62
CA LYS A 189 9.00 7.53 13.59
C LYS A 189 9.42 7.94 14.99
N LYS A 190 8.49 8.05 15.94
CA LYS A 190 8.80 8.39 17.33
C LYS A 190 9.57 7.26 18.02
N VAL A 191 9.14 6.00 17.87
CA VAL A 191 9.78 4.83 18.46
C VAL A 191 11.11 4.47 17.79
N GLY A 192 11.17 4.55 16.45
CA GLY A 192 12.39 4.33 15.67
C GLY A 192 13.40 5.47 15.78
N GLY A 193 12.92 6.72 15.86
CA GLY A 193 13.74 7.91 16.11
C GLY A 193 14.34 7.94 17.51
N VAL A 194 13.57 7.50 18.53
CA VAL A 194 14.08 7.33 19.90
C VAL A 194 15.24 6.33 19.95
N ARG A 195 15.20 5.27 19.13
CA ARG A 195 16.26 4.25 19.11
C ARG A 195 17.56 4.75 18.46
N VAL A 196 17.48 5.66 17.51
CA VAL A 196 18.66 6.25 16.86
C VAL A 196 19.34 7.27 17.78
N GLU A 197 18.57 8.10 18.50
CA GLU A 197 19.13 9.01 19.50
C GLU A 197 19.71 8.27 20.71
N SER A 198 19.08 7.19 21.19
CA SER A 198 19.63 6.40 22.29
C SER A 198 20.93 5.71 21.91
N ILE A 199 21.05 5.18 20.68
CA ILE A 199 22.29 4.55 20.18
C ILE A 199 23.40 5.58 19.98
N MET A 200 23.08 6.79 19.50
CA MET A 200 24.06 7.87 19.37
C MET A 200 24.48 8.45 20.72
N ALA A 201 23.58 8.50 21.70
CA ALA A 201 23.89 8.95 23.06
C ALA A 201 24.81 7.95 23.79
N ASP A 202 24.54 6.65 23.66
CA ASP A 202 25.35 5.57 24.22
C ASP A 202 26.77 5.58 23.61
N LYS A 203 26.87 5.69 22.28
CA LYS A 203 28.17 5.80 21.59
C LYS A 203 28.96 7.05 21.97
N LYS A 204 28.28 8.17 22.25
CA LYS A 204 28.93 9.43 22.68
C LYS A 204 29.43 9.35 24.12
N GLN A 205 28.80 8.52 24.96
CA GLN A 205 29.27 8.27 26.33
C GLN A 205 30.49 7.34 26.35
N ASP A 206 30.51 6.29 25.53
CA ASP A 206 31.68 5.40 25.41
C ASP A 206 32.94 6.12 24.91
N ILE A 207 32.81 7.00 23.90
CA ILE A 207 33.94 7.78 23.39
C ILE A 207 34.50 8.72 24.47
N LYS A 208 33.62 9.38 25.26
CA LYS A 208 34.03 10.26 26.36
C LYS A 208 34.66 9.53 27.54
N LYS A 209 34.39 8.23 27.69
CA LYS A 209 34.96 7.42 28.76
C LYS A 209 36.36 6.95 28.39
N ASN A 210 36.59 6.57 27.14
CA ASN A 210 37.93 6.20 26.64
C ASN A 210 38.91 7.38 26.64
N ASP A 211 38.48 8.60 26.34
CA ASP A 211 39.32 9.81 26.38
C ASP A 211 39.73 10.26 27.80
N LYS A 212 39.22 9.61 28.86
CA LYS A 212 39.53 9.95 30.27
C LYS A 212 40.39 8.91 30.98
N GLU A 213 40.62 7.75 30.35
CA GLU A 213 41.42 6.66 30.90
C GLU A 213 42.82 6.54 30.23
N GLU A 214 43.12 7.37 29.23
CA GLU A 214 44.49 7.69 28.73
C GLU A 214 45.01 8.99 29.37
#